data_AF-D8TAT1-F1
#
_entry.id   AF-D8TAT1-F1
#
_cell.length_a   1.000
_cell.length_b   1.000
_cell.length_c   1.000
_cell.angle_alpha   90.00
_cell.angle_beta   90.00
_cell.angle_gamma   90.00
#
_symmetry.space_group_name_H-M   'P 1'
#
loop_
_entity.id
_entity.type
_entity.pdbx_description
1 polymer ?
#
loop_
_entity_poly.entity_id
_entity_poly.type
_entity_poly.pdbx_seq_one_letter_code
_entity_poly.pdbx_strand_id
1 'polypeptide(L)'
;GPEGSEGDWICPKCGNSNFAFRTFCNMRKCGTPKPAEPVCHSFVSSAGCPTPEGSWTCDACGNVNYPFRTKCNRRNCGVDKPADA
;
A
#
# COMPACT_ATOMS: atom_id res chain seq x y z
N GLY A 1 -30.04 -2.52 11.26
CA GLY A 1 -29.82 -1.12 10.80
C GLY A 1 -28.59 -1.13 9.92
N PRO A 2 -28.51 -0.34 8.83
CA PRO A 2 -27.38 -0.49 7.94
C PRO A 2 -26.11 -0.12 8.69
N GLU A 3 -25.21 -1.09 8.63
CA GLU A 3 -23.87 -1.15 9.18
C GLU A 3 -23.08 0.10 8.80
N GLY A 4 -22.24 0.60 9.70
CA GLY A 4 -21.50 1.83 9.52
C GLY A 4 -20.71 1.85 8.21
N SER A 5 -21.08 2.79 7.35
CA SER A 5 -20.46 3.29 6.12
C SER A 5 -19.07 2.74 5.79
N GLU A 6 -19.01 1.68 4.99
CA GLU A 6 -17.81 1.31 4.23
C GLU A 6 -17.27 2.54 3.48
N GLY A 7 -16.06 2.98 3.86
CA GLY A 7 -15.33 4.05 3.16
C GLY A 7 -15.31 5.42 3.84
N ASP A 8 -15.95 5.60 5.00
CA ASP A 8 -15.76 6.79 5.85
C ASP A 8 -14.28 6.93 6.23
N TRP A 9 -13.77 8.17 6.30
CA TRP A 9 -12.34 8.42 6.46
C TRP A 9 -12.05 9.47 7.51
N ILE A 10 -11.02 9.21 8.31
CA ILE A 10 -10.51 10.13 9.31
C ILE A 10 -9.49 11.07 8.66
N CYS A 11 -9.68 12.37 8.85
CA CYS A 11 -8.76 13.35 8.30
C CYS A 11 -7.39 13.28 9.00
N PRO A 12 -6.28 13.04 8.29
CA PRO A 12 -4.97 12.87 8.90
C PRO A 12 -4.40 14.16 9.51
N LYS A 13 -4.94 15.32 9.11
CA LYS A 13 -4.49 16.63 9.61
C LYS A 13 -5.14 17.05 10.92
N CYS A 14 -6.42 16.70 11.12
CA CYS A 14 -7.21 17.25 12.22
C CYS A 14 -8.03 16.21 12.99
N GLY A 15 -8.00 14.94 12.60
CA GLY A 15 -8.74 13.85 13.24
C GLY A 15 -10.25 13.86 12.99
N ASN A 16 -10.79 14.82 12.23
CA ASN A 16 -12.22 14.86 11.93
C ASN A 16 -12.66 13.67 11.08
N SER A 17 -13.75 12.99 11.47
CA SER A 17 -14.37 11.93 10.67
C SER A 17 -15.18 12.52 9.51
N ASN A 18 -15.03 11.96 8.32
CA ASN A 18 -15.69 12.41 7.10
C ASN A 18 -16.40 11.25 6.42
N PHE A 19 -17.57 11.54 5.85
CA PHE A 19 -18.31 10.58 5.06
C PHE A 19 -17.55 10.13 3.81
N ALA A 20 -17.74 8.86 3.42
CA ALA A 20 -17.00 8.19 2.35
C ALA A 20 -16.93 8.95 1.02
N PHE A 21 -18.05 9.59 0.64
CA PHE A 21 -18.20 10.34 -0.60
C PHE A 21 -17.46 11.68 -0.61
N ARG A 22 -16.97 12.15 0.55
CA ARG A 22 -16.29 13.44 0.64
C ARG A 22 -14.86 13.31 0.14
N THR A 23 -14.50 14.14 -0.83
CA THR A 23 -13.14 14.28 -1.36
C THR A 23 -12.28 15.26 -0.56
N PHE A 24 -12.89 16.05 0.35
CA PHE A 24 -12.21 16.99 1.24
C PHE A 24 -12.82 16.94 2.65
N CYS A 25 -11.99 17.23 3.65
CA CYS A 25 -12.39 17.28 5.04
C CYS A 25 -13.48 18.34 5.24
N ASN A 26 -14.60 17.96 5.87
CA ASN A 26 -15.75 18.85 6.08
C ASN A 26 -15.45 19.99 7.07
N MET A 27 -14.36 19.87 7.84
CA MET A 27 -13.97 20.85 8.84
C MET A 27 -13.57 22.15 8.16
N ARG A 28 -14.30 23.24 8.44
CA ARG A 28 -14.15 24.55 7.77
C ARG A 28 -12.74 25.12 7.81
N LYS A 29 -11.98 24.86 8.88
CA LYS A 29 -10.59 25.32 9.04
C LYS A 29 -9.55 24.37 8.46
N CYS A 30 -9.96 23.20 7.97
CA CYS A 30 -9.05 22.13 7.54
C CYS A 30 -9.02 21.97 6.02
N GLY A 31 -10.16 21.63 5.41
CA GLY A 31 -10.28 21.41 3.96
C GLY A 31 -9.29 20.40 3.36
N THR A 32 -8.64 19.57 4.18
CA THR A 32 -7.61 18.63 3.69
C THR A 32 -8.25 17.62 2.75
N PRO A 33 -7.65 17.34 1.57
CA PRO A 33 -8.18 16.33 0.66
C PRO A 33 -8.23 14.94 1.32
N LYS A 34 -9.19 14.11 0.90
CA LYS A 34 -9.24 12.69 1.25
C LYS A 34 -7.90 12.09 0.81
N PRO A 35 -7.16 11.39 1.69
CA PRO A 35 -5.97 10.68 1.26
C PRO A 35 -6.39 9.72 0.16
N ALA A 36 -5.66 9.72 -0.96
CA ALA A 36 -5.80 8.65 -1.92
C ALA A 36 -5.63 7.35 -1.12
N GLU A 37 -6.57 6.42 -1.27
CA GLU A 37 -6.45 5.06 -0.74
C GLU A 37 -5.01 4.59 -1.01
N PRO A 38 -4.38 3.83 -0.11
CA PRO A 38 -3.06 3.27 -0.36
C PRO A 38 -3.15 2.21 -1.46
N VAL A 39 -3.41 2.62 -2.70
CA VAL A 39 -2.99 1.90 -3.88
C VAL A 39 -1.49 2.04 -3.89
N CYS A 40 -0.86 1.01 -3.33
CA CYS A 40 0.57 0.81 -3.29
C CYS A 40 1.13 0.64 -4.71
N HIS A 41 1.12 1.71 -5.50
CA HIS A 41 1.94 1.86 -6.69
C HIS A 41 3.35 2.30 -6.26
N SER A 42 4.01 1.35 -5.60
CA SER A 42 5.40 0.98 -5.83
C SER A 42 6.56 1.86 -5.29
N PHE A 43 7.60 1.12 -4.89
CA PHE A 43 9.05 1.42 -4.85
C PHE A 43 9.65 2.27 -3.73
N VAL A 44 8.96 2.54 -2.63
CA VAL A 44 9.66 2.93 -1.38
C VAL A 44 9.18 2.04 -0.25
N SER A 45 10.14 1.31 0.31
CA SER A 45 10.03 0.51 1.51
C SER A 45 9.63 1.39 2.71
N SER A 46 8.33 1.62 2.86
CA SER A 46 7.76 2.24 4.04
C SER A 46 6.59 1.39 4.52
N ALA A 47 6.93 0.29 5.19
CA ALA A 47 6.28 -0.34 6.35
C ALA A 47 4.73 -0.37 6.47
N GLY A 48 3.95 -0.28 5.40
CA GLY A 48 2.50 -0.25 5.51
C GLY A 48 1.71 -0.80 4.33
N CYS A 49 2.38 -1.36 3.32
CA CYS A 49 1.71 -2.01 2.18
C CYS A 49 2.13 -3.48 2.15
N PRO A 50 1.20 -4.44 2.28
CA PRO A 50 1.54 -5.84 2.14
C PRO A 50 1.91 -6.09 0.68
N THR A 51 3.17 -6.44 0.43
CA THR A 51 3.51 -7.14 -0.82
C THR A 51 2.61 -8.36 -0.94
N PRO A 52 2.14 -8.72 -2.15
CA PRO A 52 1.31 -9.90 -2.33
C PRO A 52 1.88 -11.11 -1.59
N GLU A 53 1.05 -11.87 -0.89
CA GLU A 53 1.47 -13.04 -0.12
C GLU A 53 2.29 -13.99 -1.02
N GLY A 54 3.46 -14.43 -0.53
CA GLY A 54 4.43 -15.22 -1.30
C GLY A 54 5.40 -14.41 -2.18
N SER A 55 5.34 -13.08 -2.15
CA SER A 55 6.37 -12.24 -2.77
C SER A 55 7.68 -12.41 -2.03
N TRP A 56 8.77 -12.57 -2.76
CA TRP A 56 10.07 -12.88 -2.19
C TRP A 56 11.09 -11.79 -2.48
N THR A 57 11.95 -11.53 -1.50
CA THR A 57 13.06 -10.59 -1.64
C THR A 57 14.29 -11.35 -2.11
N CYS A 58 14.92 -10.87 -3.18
CA CYS A 58 16.13 -11.46 -3.71
C CYS A 58 17.33 -11.13 -2.81
N ASP A 59 17.91 -12.12 -2.13
CA ASP A 59 19.07 -11.93 -1.24
C ASP A 59 20.29 -11.31 -1.93
N ALA A 60 20.48 -11.60 -3.23
CA ALA A 60 21.62 -11.07 -3.98
C ALA A 60 21.53 -9.56 -4.32
N CYS A 61 20.34 -8.96 -4.35
CA CYS A 61 20.18 -7.57 -4.83
C CYS A 61 19.07 -6.74 -4.17
N GLY A 62 18.36 -7.30 -3.18
CA GLY A 62 17.26 -6.65 -2.47
C GLY A 62 16.00 -6.40 -3.30
N ASN A 63 15.95 -6.86 -4.55
CA ASN A 63 14.78 -6.68 -5.41
C ASN A 63 13.63 -7.58 -4.95
N VAL A 64 12.42 -7.02 -4.82
CA VAL A 64 11.21 -7.79 -4.52
C VAL A 64 10.65 -8.36 -5.82
N ASN A 65 10.29 -9.65 -5.80
CA ASN A 65 9.71 -10.37 -6.92
C ASN A 65 8.32 -10.91 -6.57
N TYR A 66 7.46 -11.02 -7.59
CA TYR A 66 6.13 -11.61 -7.42
C TYR A 66 6.18 -13.11 -7.12
N PRO A 67 5.15 -13.67 -6.46
CA PRO A 67 5.15 -15.06 -5.99
C PRO A 67 5.38 -16.11 -7.08
N PHE A 68 4.86 -15.86 -8.28
CA PHE A 68 4.97 -16.77 -9.42
C PHE A 68 6.37 -16.77 -10.08
N ARG A 69 7.28 -15.88 -9.68
CA ARG A 69 8.63 -15.81 -10.25
C ARG A 69 9.52 -16.85 -9.58
N THR A 70 10.16 -17.67 -10.41
CA THR A 70 11.21 -18.60 -9.99
C THR A 70 12.62 -18.01 -10.09
N LYS A 71 12.77 -16.86 -10.76
CA LYS A 71 14.03 -16.13 -10.91
C LYS A 71 13.83 -14.64 -10.69
N CYS A 72 14.86 -13.96 -10.18
CA CYS A 72 14.83 -12.53 -9.92
C CYS A 72 14.68 -11.75 -11.23
N ASN A 73 13.68 -10.87 -11.31
CA ASN A 73 13.35 -10.11 -12.52
C ASN A 73 14.35 -8.97 -12.84
N ARG A 74 15.27 -8.68 -11.90
CA ARG A 74 16.24 -7.60 -12.06
C ARG A 74 17.20 -7.94 -13.20
N ARG A 75 17.28 -7.04 -14.18
CA ARG A 75 18.06 -7.21 -15.44
C ARG A 75 19.50 -7.71 -15.25
N ASN A 76 20.15 -7.37 -14.13
CA ASN A 76 21.54 -7.74 -13.84
C ASN A 76 21.66 -8.70 -12.64
N CYS A 77 20.65 -9.53 -12.40
CA CYS A 77 20.63 -10.52 -11.31
C CYS A 77 20.22 -11.91 -11.85
N GLY A 78 18.92 -12.23 -11.88
CA GLY A 78 18.43 -13.51 -12.40
C GLY A 78 18.59 -14.73 -11.49
N VAL A 79 19.01 -14.54 -10.22
CA VAL A 79 19.14 -15.67 -9.27
C VAL A 79 17.80 -16.35 -9.02
N ASP A 80 17.87 -17.66 -8.75
CA ASP A 80 16.69 -18.46 -8.42
C ASP A 80 16.04 -18.04 -7.11
N LYS A 81 14.72 -18.27 -7.01
CA LYS A 81 13.95 -18.04 -5.79
C LYS A 81 14.53 -18.89 -4.64
N PRO A 82 14.72 -18.33 -3.42
CA PRO A 82 15.16 -19.11 -2.26
C PRO A 82 14.13 -20.19 -1.91
N ALA A 83 14.59 -21.35 -1.43
CA ALA A 83 13.72 -22.47 -1.06
C ALA A 83 12.79 -22.15 0.13
N ASP A 84 13.19 -21.20 0.99
CA ASP A 84 12.47 -20.78 2.20
C ASP A 84 11.70 -19.46 2.05
N ALA A 85 11.50 -18.98 0.81
CA ALA A 85 10.89 -17.66 0.53
C ALA A 85 9.41 -17.69 0.11
#